data_AF-A0A8J5E930-F1
#
_entry.id   AF-A0A8J5E930-F1
#
_cell.length_a   1.000
_cell.length_b   1.000
_cell.length_c   1.000
_cell.angle_alpha   90.00
_cell.angle_beta   90.00
_cell.angle_gamma   90.00
#
_symmetry.space_group_name_H-M   'P 1'
#
loop_
_entity.id
_entity.type
_entity.pdbx_description
1 polymer ?
#
loop_
_entity_poly.entity_id
_entity_poly.type
_entity_poly.pdbx_seq_one_letter_code
_entity_poly.pdbx_strand_id
1 'polypeptide(L)'
;MKLLTLLAAILAVLSFASASNFDLKYSVPDKALITPKSHPSLFSFTGRWYKRRDTYIASNWPGTYVTALVYGNNVTLILKPMNTGKVTDHKFSYSFDKGHIQEAAIQEYDSSISSTLELTLSVPEVPQEENVLVPRLLTIYSHADSPLRLHGLYMGNVVINEGKNWASTQEAIPRIEFVSNYNVSVAHNIFKELSFSVPEQLGVHHSHVTADICLTPDCYPDKYAMMEQYFYFHYFDGVRPKRGVDPKPAFFQFDRQDAFLPLNEPQVIVVDIGDVDMQKNIDLASFGADLKKFLATIMVQAYHDINHIFVLVKPGRYEKATYRAIEEIPSSRITPVYYGKQTPDWWKGFMCSNVIPATGKPFPYDSLCGNKSFTFSTKGVLGHSNVWIMLAGIIAISGGGFYFLKKRGGIYQGLPVTVKQEQ
;
A
#
# COMPACT_ATOMS: atom_id res chain seq x y z
N MET A 1 -74.23 12.58 19.98
CA MET A 1 -73.28 13.23 20.92
C MET A 1 -72.38 12.28 21.72
N LYS A 2 -72.53 10.94 21.65
CA LYS A 2 -71.68 9.98 22.40
C LYS A 2 -70.50 9.40 21.61
N LEU A 3 -70.48 9.55 20.28
CA LEU A 3 -69.43 8.98 19.42
C LEU A 3 -68.19 9.90 19.32
N LEU A 4 -68.38 11.23 19.30
CA LEU A 4 -67.29 12.20 19.24
C LEU A 4 -66.46 12.23 20.52
N THR A 5 -67.09 12.06 21.68
CA THR A 5 -66.41 11.99 22.98
C THR A 5 -65.63 10.68 23.15
N LEU A 6 -66.11 9.58 22.58
CA LEU A 6 -65.38 8.32 22.57
C LEU A 6 -64.16 8.38 21.61
N LEU A 7 -64.32 9.01 20.44
CA LEU A 7 -63.23 9.18 19.48
C LEU A 7 -62.13 10.11 20.01
N ALA A 8 -62.51 11.19 20.70
CA ALA A 8 -61.57 12.11 21.34
C ALA A 8 -60.83 11.45 22.53
N ALA A 9 -61.50 10.59 23.29
CA ALA A 9 -60.87 9.81 24.35
C ALA A 9 -59.90 8.74 23.80
N ILE A 10 -60.25 8.09 22.68
CA ILE A 10 -59.37 7.12 22.02
C ILE A 10 -58.17 7.82 21.36
N LEU A 11 -58.37 8.98 20.73
CA LEU A 11 -57.26 9.79 20.20
C LEU A 11 -56.35 10.31 21.33
N ALA A 12 -56.92 10.72 22.47
CA ALA A 12 -56.13 11.15 23.62
C ALA A 12 -55.31 9.98 24.21
N VAL A 13 -55.90 8.79 24.34
CA VAL A 13 -55.21 7.59 24.82
C VAL A 13 -54.14 7.11 23.82
N LEU A 14 -54.35 7.30 22.51
CA LEU A 14 -53.34 7.02 21.49
C LEU A 14 -52.25 8.10 21.38
N SER A 15 -52.53 9.35 21.75
CA SER A 15 -51.55 10.45 21.72
C SER A 15 -50.61 10.49 22.93
N PHE A 16 -50.89 9.73 24.00
CA PHE A 16 -50.03 9.63 25.19
C PHE A 16 -49.10 8.41 25.20
N ALA A 17 -49.06 7.62 24.12
CA ALA A 17 -47.97 6.68 23.87
C ALA A 17 -46.81 7.34 23.11
N SER A 18 -46.50 8.62 23.39
CA SER A 18 -45.19 9.15 23.05
C SER A 18 -44.18 8.45 23.96
N ALA A 19 -43.18 7.79 23.38
CA ALA A 19 -42.14 7.00 24.05
C ALA A 19 -41.24 7.85 24.98
N SER A 20 -41.79 8.42 26.05
CA SER A 20 -41.04 9.15 27.09
C SER A 20 -40.35 8.23 28.09
N ASN A 21 -40.63 6.92 28.04
CA ASN A 21 -40.03 5.87 28.87
C ASN A 21 -39.30 4.83 28.02
N PHE A 22 -38.57 5.26 26.99
CA PHE A 22 -37.58 4.37 26.39
C PHE A 22 -36.44 4.21 27.41
N ASP A 23 -36.27 2.99 27.94
CA ASP A 23 -35.22 2.70 28.93
C ASP A 23 -33.87 3.02 28.27
N LEU A 24 -33.10 3.93 28.89
CA LEU A 24 -31.79 4.39 28.41
C LEU A 24 -30.82 3.24 28.12
N LYS A 25 -31.01 2.05 28.74
CA LYS A 25 -30.19 0.87 28.40
C LYS A 25 -30.40 0.36 26.97
N TYR A 26 -31.50 0.74 26.32
CA TYR A 26 -31.81 0.45 24.92
C TYR A 26 -31.57 1.66 24.00
N SER A 27 -31.14 2.81 24.53
CA SER A 27 -30.70 3.93 23.68
C SER A 27 -29.41 3.52 22.98
N VAL A 28 -29.45 3.47 21.66
CA VAL A 28 -28.28 3.20 20.83
C VAL A 28 -27.39 4.45 20.94
N PRO A 29 -26.14 4.35 21.42
CA PRO A 29 -25.27 5.51 21.51
C PRO A 29 -25.06 6.12 20.13
N ASP A 30 -25.05 7.45 20.03
CA ASP A 30 -24.83 8.16 18.76
C ASP A 30 -23.46 7.88 18.12
N LYS A 31 -22.52 7.35 18.91
CA LYS A 31 -21.19 6.93 18.46
C LYS A 31 -20.91 5.49 18.85
N ALA A 32 -20.34 4.72 17.92
CA ALA A 32 -19.90 3.35 18.16
C ALA A 32 -18.38 3.23 18.02
N LEU A 33 -17.74 2.43 18.89
CA LEU A 33 -16.36 2.03 18.70
C LEU A 33 -16.30 0.95 17.62
N ILE A 34 -15.70 1.32 16.49
CA ILE A 34 -15.49 0.44 15.36
C ILE A 34 -14.02 0.04 15.32
N THR A 35 -13.76 -1.25 15.32
CA THR A 35 -12.40 -1.82 15.28
C THR A 35 -12.27 -2.73 14.07
N PRO A 36 -11.05 -2.96 13.55
CA PRO A 36 -10.86 -3.94 12.48
C PRO A 36 -11.22 -5.37 12.89
N LYS A 37 -11.33 -5.65 14.20
CA LYS A 37 -11.83 -6.93 14.72
C LYS A 37 -13.36 -7.02 14.68
N SER A 38 -14.06 -5.94 15.03
CA SER A 38 -15.53 -5.93 15.06
C SER A 38 -16.15 -5.68 13.68
N HIS A 39 -15.50 -4.89 12.84
CA HIS A 39 -15.97 -4.51 11.50
C HIS A 39 -14.80 -4.54 10.49
N PRO A 40 -14.21 -5.73 10.20
CA PRO A 40 -13.05 -5.83 9.30
C PRO A 40 -13.32 -5.25 7.91
N SER A 41 -14.55 -5.32 7.42
CA SER A 41 -14.96 -4.80 6.11
C SER A 41 -14.98 -3.28 6.00
N LEU A 42 -14.60 -2.54 7.05
CA LEU A 42 -14.46 -1.09 7.01
C LEU A 42 -13.00 -0.63 7.02
N PHE A 43 -12.04 -1.55 7.08
CA PHE A 43 -10.61 -1.23 7.09
C PHE A 43 -9.87 -1.94 5.97
N SER A 44 -8.91 -1.25 5.36
CA SER A 44 -7.94 -1.79 4.42
C SER A 44 -6.55 -1.36 4.85
N PHE A 45 -5.66 -2.32 5.08
CA PHE A 45 -4.31 -2.08 5.53
C PHE A 45 -3.33 -2.19 4.35
N THR A 46 -2.37 -1.26 4.30
CA THR A 46 -1.30 -1.24 3.30
C THR A 46 0.05 -1.02 4.00
N GLY A 47 1.07 -1.73 3.54
CA GLY A 47 2.37 -1.78 4.21
C GLY A 47 2.42 -2.86 5.28
N ARG A 48 3.46 -2.80 6.12
CA ARG A 48 3.71 -3.83 7.12
C ARG A 48 2.98 -3.48 8.40
N TRP A 49 2.05 -4.36 8.78
CA TRP A 49 1.27 -4.25 10.01
C TRP A 49 1.41 -5.50 10.86
N TYR A 50 1.27 -5.32 12.17
CA TYR A 50 1.27 -6.39 13.15
C TYR A 50 0.10 -6.22 14.11
N LYS A 51 -0.69 -7.26 14.30
CA LYS A 51 -1.77 -7.28 15.30
C LYS A 51 -1.28 -7.88 16.61
N ARG A 52 -1.46 -7.15 17.72
CA ARG A 52 -1.26 -7.63 19.10
C ARG A 52 -2.52 -7.39 19.92
N ARG A 53 -3.20 -8.47 20.32
CA ARG A 53 -4.52 -8.40 20.99
C ARG A 53 -5.50 -7.60 20.11
N ASP A 54 -5.98 -6.46 20.60
CA ASP A 54 -6.90 -5.57 19.89
C ASP A 54 -6.20 -4.28 19.40
N THR A 55 -4.87 -4.29 19.28
CA THR A 55 -4.08 -3.18 18.75
C THR A 55 -3.40 -3.58 17.44
N TYR A 56 -3.49 -2.70 16.45
CA TYR A 56 -2.91 -2.83 15.12
C TYR A 56 -1.74 -1.87 15.02
N ILE A 57 -0.54 -2.42 14.87
CA ILE A 57 0.72 -1.71 14.97
C ILE A 57 1.30 -1.59 13.57
N ALA A 58 1.57 -0.36 13.13
CA ALA A 58 2.29 -0.09 11.91
C ALA A 58 3.79 -0.33 12.12
N SER A 59 4.47 -0.74 11.05
CA SER A 59 5.93 -0.66 11.01
C SER A 59 6.41 0.80 10.96
N ASN A 60 7.73 0.98 11.13
CA ASN A 60 8.39 2.25 10.82
C ASN A 60 8.90 2.30 9.37
N TRP A 61 8.54 1.31 8.54
CA TRP A 61 8.78 1.43 7.10
C TRP A 61 7.86 2.53 6.54
N PRO A 62 8.40 3.46 5.74
CA PRO A 62 7.64 4.55 5.16
C PRO A 62 6.41 4.08 4.36
N GLY A 63 5.42 4.96 4.22
CA GLY A 63 4.23 4.68 3.42
C GLY A 63 3.37 3.53 3.95
N THR A 64 3.49 3.18 5.24
CA THR A 64 2.55 2.28 5.92
C THR A 64 1.28 3.06 6.27
N TYR A 65 0.12 2.61 5.83
CA TYR A 65 -1.14 3.31 6.07
C TYR A 65 -2.34 2.38 6.23
N VAL A 66 -3.42 2.93 6.76
CA VAL A 66 -4.72 2.29 6.88
C VAL A 66 -5.78 3.20 6.27
N THR A 67 -6.65 2.63 5.44
CA THR A 67 -7.83 3.31 4.92
C THR A 67 -9.06 2.76 5.63
N ALA A 68 -9.91 3.65 6.12
CA ALA A 68 -11.16 3.31 6.79
C ALA A 68 -12.35 3.98 6.10
N LEU A 69 -13.46 3.25 5.99
CA LEU A 69 -14.75 3.81 5.59
C LEU A 69 -15.44 4.39 6.84
N VAL A 70 -15.64 5.69 6.88
CA VAL A 70 -16.12 6.43 8.07
C VAL A 70 -17.43 7.17 7.80
N TYR A 71 -18.23 7.36 8.85
CA TYR A 71 -19.56 7.98 8.78
C TYR A 71 -19.72 9.09 9.82
N GLY A 72 -20.51 10.10 9.47
CA GLY A 72 -20.79 11.26 10.32
C GLY A 72 -19.80 12.42 10.13
N ASN A 73 -20.00 13.47 10.91
CA ASN A 73 -19.29 14.74 10.75
C ASN A 73 -17.94 14.75 11.48
N ASN A 74 -17.75 13.83 12.43
CA ASN A 74 -16.53 13.72 13.22
C ASN A 74 -16.17 12.25 13.43
N VAL A 75 -14.87 11.96 13.37
CA VAL A 75 -14.31 10.64 13.68
C VAL A 75 -13.23 10.79 14.74
N THR A 76 -13.30 10.01 15.81
CA THR A 76 -12.30 10.02 16.89
C THR A 76 -11.41 8.78 16.76
N LEU A 77 -10.15 9.01 16.43
CA LEU A 77 -9.10 8.01 16.36
C LEU A 77 -8.68 7.57 17.76
N ILE A 78 -8.66 6.26 18.01
CA ILE A 78 -8.20 5.67 19.27
C ILE A 78 -6.86 4.99 19.07
N LEU A 79 -5.82 5.54 19.68
CA LEU A 79 -4.45 5.04 19.64
C LEU A 79 -4.06 4.42 20.98
N LYS A 80 -3.19 3.41 20.94
CA LYS A 80 -2.61 2.74 22.12
C LYS A 80 -1.09 2.85 22.07
N PRO A 81 -0.51 3.98 22.54
CA PRO A 81 0.92 4.22 22.46
C PRO A 81 1.71 3.14 23.21
N MET A 82 3.00 3.01 22.88
CA MET A 82 3.91 2.21 23.69
C MET A 82 4.20 2.96 24.98
N ASN A 83 4.28 2.26 26.11
CA ASN A 83 4.69 2.87 27.37
C ASN A 83 6.20 3.13 27.32
N THR A 84 6.58 4.35 26.94
CA THR A 84 7.95 4.86 26.87
C THR A 84 8.16 6.11 27.73
N GLY A 85 7.18 6.45 28.58
CA GLY A 85 7.17 7.71 29.33
C GLY A 85 6.70 8.89 28.48
N LYS A 86 7.38 10.02 28.62
CA LYS A 86 7.05 11.30 27.96
C LYS A 86 7.26 11.22 26.45
N VAL A 87 6.24 11.56 25.67
CA VAL A 87 6.28 11.60 24.20
C VAL A 87 6.00 13.02 23.73
N THR A 88 6.97 13.64 23.07
CA THR A 88 6.95 15.07 22.68
C THR A 88 6.62 15.31 21.21
N ASP A 89 6.80 14.31 20.33
CA ASP A 89 6.70 14.51 18.89
C ASP A 89 6.00 13.33 18.18
N HIS A 90 4.76 13.04 18.56
CA HIS A 90 3.96 12.01 17.89
C HIS A 90 3.16 12.65 16.77
N LYS A 91 3.47 12.27 15.52
CA LYS A 91 2.81 12.77 14.32
C LYS A 91 2.28 11.64 13.46
N PHE A 92 1.25 11.96 12.67
CA PHE A 92 0.81 11.14 11.57
C PHE A 92 0.20 12.04 10.49
N SER A 93 0.01 11.52 9.28
CA SER A 93 -0.69 12.26 8.24
C SER A 93 -2.02 11.60 7.90
N TYR A 94 -2.99 12.36 7.41
CA TYR A 94 -4.29 11.83 7.01
C TYR A 94 -4.86 12.56 5.80
N SER A 95 -5.80 11.93 5.12
CA SER A 95 -6.55 12.53 4.00
C SER A 95 -7.96 11.97 3.96
N PHE A 96 -8.90 12.79 3.50
CA PHE A 96 -10.26 12.36 3.19
C PHE A 96 -10.45 12.27 1.68
N ASP A 97 -11.03 11.17 1.18
CA ASP A 97 -11.33 10.88 -0.23
C ASP A 97 -10.17 11.14 -1.19
N LYS A 98 -8.94 10.80 -0.78
CA LYS A 98 -7.72 11.04 -1.55
C LYS A 98 -7.47 12.54 -1.86
N GLY A 99 -8.03 13.43 -1.04
CA GLY A 99 -7.72 14.85 -1.06
C GLY A 99 -6.32 15.17 -0.55
N HIS A 100 -6.07 16.44 -0.25
CA HIS A 100 -4.79 16.90 0.26
C HIS A 100 -4.40 16.19 1.56
N ILE A 101 -3.16 15.69 1.64
CA ILE A 101 -2.61 15.04 2.83
C ILE A 101 -2.30 16.10 3.88
N GLN A 102 -2.93 15.99 5.04
CA GLN A 102 -2.75 16.89 6.18
C GLN A 102 -1.91 16.20 7.25
N GLU A 103 -1.11 16.95 8.00
CA GLU A 103 -0.38 16.45 9.15
C GLU A 103 -1.15 16.73 10.44
N ALA A 104 -1.24 15.74 11.31
CA ALA A 104 -1.74 15.87 12.67
C ALA A 104 -0.60 15.61 13.65
N ALA A 105 -0.30 16.62 14.47
CA ALA A 105 0.59 16.49 15.62
C ALA A 105 -0.24 16.26 16.89
N ILE A 106 0.10 15.23 17.65
CA ILE A 106 -0.51 14.96 18.95
C ILE A 106 0.26 15.77 19.98
N GLN A 107 -0.47 16.51 20.83
CA GLN A 107 0.12 17.26 21.93
C GLN A 107 0.94 16.32 22.83
N GLU A 108 1.99 16.86 23.43
CA GLU A 108 2.84 16.12 24.36
C GLU A 108 2.02 15.38 25.42
N TYR A 109 2.33 14.10 25.62
CA TYR A 109 1.62 13.25 26.57
C TYR A 109 2.57 12.28 27.28
N ASP A 110 2.17 11.79 28.45
CA ASP A 110 2.89 10.72 29.15
C ASP A 110 2.20 9.37 28.89
N SER A 111 2.87 8.54 28.09
CA SER A 111 2.42 7.19 27.74
C SER A 111 2.45 6.20 28.92
N SER A 112 3.08 6.58 30.04
CA SER A 112 3.05 5.79 31.27
C SER A 112 1.78 6.02 32.10
N ILE A 113 1.12 7.16 31.89
CA ILE A 113 -0.09 7.57 32.61
C ILE A 113 -1.34 7.16 31.83
N SER A 114 -1.37 7.43 30.51
CA SER A 114 -2.51 7.07 29.67
C SER A 114 -2.22 5.87 28.78
N SER A 115 -3.10 4.88 28.86
CA SER A 115 -3.04 3.69 27.99
C SER A 115 -3.62 3.93 26.59
N THR A 116 -4.38 5.01 26.40
CA THR A 116 -5.06 5.36 25.16
C THR A 116 -4.97 6.85 24.87
N LEU A 117 -4.95 7.21 23.59
CA LEU A 117 -5.07 8.59 23.13
C LEU A 117 -6.25 8.69 22.19
N GLU A 118 -7.02 9.75 22.34
CA GLU A 118 -8.18 10.03 21.51
C GLU A 118 -7.94 11.33 20.74
N LEU A 119 -8.14 11.29 19.43
CA LEU A 119 -7.99 12.45 18.57
C LEU A 119 -9.16 12.55 17.62
N THR A 120 -9.89 13.66 17.67
CA THR A 120 -11.06 13.88 16.81
C THR A 120 -10.66 14.64 15.55
N LEU A 121 -11.02 14.07 14.41
CA LEU A 121 -10.86 14.67 13.08
C LEU A 121 -12.22 15.08 12.56
N SER A 122 -12.31 16.30 12.03
CA SER A 122 -13.51 16.78 11.35
C SER A 122 -13.58 16.21 9.93
N VAL A 123 -14.69 15.59 9.61
CA VAL A 123 -14.97 15.05 8.28
C VAL A 123 -15.49 16.20 7.42
N PRO A 124 -14.94 16.45 6.21
CA PRO A 124 -15.39 17.56 5.37
C PRO A 124 -16.90 17.47 5.09
N GLU A 125 -17.61 18.59 5.10
CA GLU A 125 -19.05 18.57 4.82
C GLU A 125 -19.33 18.23 3.35
N VAL A 126 -20.38 17.46 3.12
CA VAL A 126 -20.96 17.17 1.79
C VAL A 126 -22.43 17.56 1.89
N PRO A 127 -23.07 18.09 0.83
CA PRO A 127 -24.51 18.26 0.80
C PRO A 127 -25.19 16.94 1.16
N GLN A 128 -25.74 16.85 2.37
CA GLN A 128 -26.45 15.67 2.86
C GLN A 128 -27.93 15.86 2.50
N GLU A 129 -28.52 14.85 1.87
CA GLU A 129 -29.98 14.69 1.93
C GLU A 129 -30.37 14.36 3.38
N GLU A 130 -31.50 14.88 3.85
CA GLU A 130 -31.96 14.65 5.22
C GLU A 130 -31.98 13.14 5.55
N ASN A 131 -31.35 12.77 6.67
CA ASN A 131 -31.29 11.42 7.23
C ASN A 131 -30.41 10.37 6.50
N VAL A 132 -29.53 10.76 5.57
CA VAL A 132 -28.57 9.84 4.94
C VAL A 132 -27.14 10.19 5.33
N LEU A 133 -26.45 9.26 6.02
CA LEU A 133 -25.02 9.39 6.29
C LEU A 133 -24.20 8.89 5.10
N VAL A 134 -23.56 9.82 4.40
CA VAL A 134 -22.70 9.52 3.26
C VAL A 134 -21.33 9.01 3.77
N PRO A 135 -20.89 7.80 3.41
CA PRO A 135 -19.58 7.29 3.80
C PRO A 135 -18.45 8.11 3.18
N ARG A 136 -17.35 8.26 3.92
CA ARG A 136 -16.12 8.93 3.47
C ARG A 136 -14.92 8.01 3.64
N LEU A 137 -13.91 8.20 2.79
CA LEU A 137 -12.66 7.43 2.87
C LEU A 137 -11.65 8.21 3.69
N LEU A 138 -11.34 7.75 4.89
CA LEU A 138 -10.25 8.27 5.71
C LEU A 138 -9.01 7.42 5.49
N THR A 139 -7.94 7.98 4.92
CA THR A 139 -6.62 7.33 4.91
C THR A 139 -5.74 7.96 5.96
N ILE A 140 -5.11 7.13 6.80
CA ILE A 140 -4.20 7.53 7.87
C ILE A 140 -2.82 6.93 7.59
N TYR A 141 -1.83 7.78 7.36
CA TYR A 141 -0.45 7.43 7.07
C TYR A 141 0.38 7.46 8.34
N SER A 142 1.03 6.34 8.64
CA SER A 142 1.97 6.21 9.75
C SER A 142 3.28 6.91 9.42
N HIS A 143 3.82 7.64 10.38
CA HIS A 143 5.19 8.18 10.30
C HIS A 143 6.18 7.14 10.83
N ALA A 144 7.41 7.17 10.32
CA ALA A 144 8.46 6.22 10.70
C ALA A 144 8.91 6.41 12.15
N ASP A 145 9.05 7.65 12.60
CA ASP A 145 9.53 8.01 13.95
C ASP A 145 8.50 7.74 15.04
N SER A 146 7.21 7.79 14.68
CA SER A 146 6.11 7.48 15.58
C SER A 146 5.10 6.54 14.92
N PRO A 147 5.42 5.22 14.81
CA PRO A 147 4.55 4.26 14.17
C PRO A 147 3.18 4.16 14.84
N LEU A 148 2.12 4.16 14.02
CA LEU A 148 0.76 4.12 14.51
C LEU A 148 0.45 2.83 15.27
N ARG A 149 -0.28 2.97 16.37
CA ARG A 149 -0.79 1.85 17.18
C ARG A 149 -2.29 2.00 17.32
N LEU A 150 -3.00 1.65 16.26
CA LEU A 150 -4.44 1.82 16.13
C LEU A 150 -5.20 0.80 17.00
N HIS A 151 -6.16 1.26 17.78
CA HIS A 151 -7.16 0.39 18.40
C HIS A 151 -8.46 0.35 17.60
N GLY A 152 -8.92 1.51 17.13
CA GLY A 152 -10.16 1.66 16.39
C GLY A 152 -10.55 3.12 16.24
N LEU A 153 -11.80 3.34 15.84
CA LEU A 153 -12.37 4.66 15.57
C LEU A 153 -13.73 4.76 16.30
N TYR A 154 -14.00 5.87 16.99
CA TYR A 154 -15.39 6.26 17.26
C TYR A 154 -15.93 7.06 16.08
N MET A 155 -17.09 6.69 15.59
CA MET A 155 -17.78 7.42 14.52
C MET A 155 -19.29 7.32 14.72
N GLY A 156 -20.05 8.09 13.93
CA GLY A 156 -21.52 8.07 13.99
C GLY A 156 -22.06 6.64 13.93
N ASN A 157 -22.93 6.28 14.86
CA ASN A 157 -23.46 4.93 14.96
C ASN A 157 -24.51 4.69 13.88
N VAL A 158 -24.05 4.12 12.79
CA VAL A 158 -24.88 3.48 11.77
C VAL A 158 -24.97 1.99 12.09
N VAL A 159 -26.12 1.35 11.91
CA VAL A 159 -26.22 -0.12 11.96
C VAL A 159 -25.51 -0.66 10.70
N ILE A 160 -24.19 -0.84 10.76
CA ILE A 160 -23.37 -1.02 9.56
C ILE A 160 -23.41 -2.47 9.07
N ASN A 161 -24.29 -2.75 8.11
CA ASN A 161 -24.18 -3.91 7.22
C ASN A 161 -23.42 -3.55 5.91
N GLU A 162 -22.91 -2.32 5.83
CA GLU A 162 -22.18 -1.77 4.70
C GLU A 162 -20.69 -2.10 4.77
N GLY A 163 -20.00 -2.01 3.63
CA GLY A 163 -18.55 -2.21 3.57
C GLY A 163 -18.10 -3.52 2.92
N LYS A 164 -18.94 -4.56 2.80
CA LYS A 164 -18.53 -5.79 2.08
C LYS A 164 -18.15 -5.51 0.63
N ASN A 165 -18.96 -4.72 -0.09
CA ASN A 165 -18.68 -4.30 -1.45
C ASN A 165 -17.46 -3.38 -1.54
N TRP A 166 -17.24 -2.55 -0.52
CA TRP A 166 -16.06 -1.70 -0.46
C TRP A 166 -14.80 -2.54 -0.21
N ALA A 167 -14.83 -3.45 0.76
CA ALA A 167 -13.73 -4.36 1.07
C ALA A 167 -13.35 -5.22 -0.13
N SER A 168 -14.33 -5.80 -0.84
CA SER A 168 -14.06 -6.52 -2.09
C SER A 168 -13.46 -5.62 -3.17
N THR A 169 -13.87 -4.35 -3.24
CA THR A 169 -13.24 -3.36 -4.11
C THR A 169 -11.79 -3.10 -3.70
N GLN A 170 -11.49 -2.97 -2.39
CA GLN A 170 -10.12 -2.80 -1.88
C GLN A 170 -9.21 -4.01 -2.15
N GLU A 171 -9.76 -5.21 -2.21
CA GLU A 171 -9.05 -6.45 -2.60
C GLU A 171 -8.77 -6.53 -4.10
N ALA A 172 -9.59 -5.86 -4.92
CA ALA A 172 -9.39 -5.75 -6.37
C ALA A 172 -8.35 -4.69 -6.76
N ILE A 173 -8.02 -3.74 -5.87
CA ILE A 173 -7.01 -2.72 -6.12
C ILE A 173 -5.61 -3.36 -6.16
N PRO A 174 -4.82 -3.13 -7.24
CA PRO A 174 -3.42 -3.54 -7.37
C PRO A 174 -2.56 -3.14 -6.16
N ARG A 175 -1.72 -4.06 -5.68
CA ARG A 175 -0.79 -3.85 -4.56
C ARG A 175 0.65 -3.99 -5.01
N ILE A 176 1.44 -2.97 -4.71
CA ILE A 176 2.79 -2.81 -5.21
C ILE A 176 3.73 -2.50 -4.04
N GLU A 177 4.85 -3.19 -3.93
CA GLU A 177 5.86 -2.85 -2.94
C GLU A 177 7.09 -2.24 -3.62
N PHE A 178 7.51 -1.08 -3.12
CA PHE A 178 8.73 -0.41 -3.56
C PHE A 178 9.86 -0.71 -2.57
N VAL A 179 11.00 -1.14 -3.09
CA VAL A 179 12.22 -1.38 -2.31
C VAL A 179 13.28 -0.42 -2.81
N SER A 180 13.79 0.46 -1.95
CA SER A 180 14.78 1.45 -2.38
C SER A 180 15.72 1.92 -1.29
N ASN A 181 16.82 2.56 -1.69
CA ASN A 181 17.71 3.27 -0.78
C ASN A 181 17.81 4.76 -1.11
N TYR A 182 16.77 5.52 -0.75
CA TYR A 182 16.80 6.97 -0.82
C TYR A 182 17.57 7.57 0.36
N ASN A 183 18.15 8.75 0.11
CA ASN A 183 18.82 9.57 1.11
C ASN A 183 17.88 9.91 2.29
N VAL A 184 18.42 9.95 3.51
CA VAL A 184 17.72 10.26 4.77
C VAL A 184 16.73 11.42 4.67
N SER A 185 17.08 12.50 3.96
CA SER A 185 16.21 13.68 3.83
C SER A 185 14.88 13.40 3.12
N VAL A 186 14.86 12.39 2.26
CA VAL A 186 13.68 11.90 1.52
C VAL A 186 12.90 10.88 2.35
N ALA A 187 13.58 10.03 3.11
CA ALA A 187 12.91 9.04 3.97
C ALA A 187 11.94 9.69 4.99
N HIS A 188 12.26 10.90 5.44
CA HIS A 188 11.42 11.69 6.36
C HIS A 188 10.23 12.38 5.65
N ASN A 189 10.19 12.44 4.31
CA ASN A 189 9.09 13.03 3.57
C ASN A 189 8.81 12.27 2.26
N ILE A 190 8.44 11.00 2.41
CA ILE A 190 8.16 10.10 1.29
C ILE A 190 7.03 10.63 0.38
N PHE A 191 6.14 11.48 0.88
CA PHE A 191 5.02 12.05 0.13
C PHE A 191 5.46 12.87 -1.11
N LYS A 192 6.71 13.35 -1.13
CA LYS A 192 7.28 14.10 -2.26
C LYS A 192 7.88 13.21 -3.34
N GLU A 193 8.11 11.93 -3.05
CA GLU A 193 8.72 11.02 -4.00
C GLU A 193 7.76 10.65 -5.12
N LEU A 194 8.29 10.52 -6.34
CA LEU A 194 7.48 10.12 -7.49
C LEU A 194 7.01 8.66 -7.35
N SER A 195 7.80 7.80 -6.71
CA SER A 195 7.39 6.43 -6.37
C SER A 195 6.26 6.38 -5.34
N PHE A 196 5.96 7.48 -4.64
CA PHE A 196 4.81 7.59 -3.73
C PHE A 196 3.64 8.32 -4.39
N SER A 197 3.90 9.54 -4.87
CA SER A 197 2.86 10.43 -5.39
C SER A 197 2.17 9.92 -6.66
N VAL A 198 2.89 9.24 -7.57
CA VAL A 198 2.28 8.70 -8.79
C VAL A 198 1.36 7.52 -8.50
N PRO A 199 1.78 6.49 -7.73
CA PRO A 199 0.86 5.45 -7.28
C PRO A 199 -0.37 5.96 -6.52
N GLU A 200 -0.21 6.96 -5.63
CA GLU A 200 -1.34 7.60 -4.94
C GLU A 200 -2.34 8.23 -5.94
N GLN A 201 -1.84 8.98 -6.93
CA GLN A 201 -2.68 9.57 -7.99
C GLN A 201 -3.39 8.51 -8.85
N LEU A 202 -2.73 7.38 -9.08
CA LEU A 202 -3.31 6.23 -9.79
C LEU A 202 -4.26 5.42 -8.89
N GLY A 203 -4.34 5.71 -7.60
CA GLY A 203 -5.25 5.08 -6.68
C GLY A 203 -4.97 3.60 -6.44
N VAL A 204 -3.72 3.16 -6.62
CA VAL A 204 -3.26 1.80 -6.31
C VAL A 204 -2.76 1.73 -4.87
N HIS A 205 -2.74 0.53 -4.29
CA HIS A 205 -2.13 0.33 -2.99
C HIS A 205 -0.62 0.17 -3.14
N HIS A 206 0.15 0.87 -2.30
CA HIS A 206 1.60 0.76 -2.33
C HIS A 206 2.25 0.83 -0.96
N SER A 207 3.24 -0.03 -0.74
CA SER A 207 4.11 -0.04 0.43
C SER A 207 5.55 0.32 0.05
N HIS A 208 6.32 0.82 1.01
CA HIS A 208 7.71 1.23 0.78
C HIS A 208 8.64 0.63 1.83
N VAL A 209 9.50 -0.28 1.40
CA VAL A 209 10.62 -0.82 2.18
C VAL A 209 11.85 -0.01 1.79
N THR A 210 11.91 1.19 2.34
CA THR A 210 12.88 2.21 1.96
C THR A 210 13.60 2.74 3.18
N ALA A 211 14.93 2.76 3.12
CA ALA A 211 15.79 3.31 4.15
C ALA A 211 17.15 3.74 3.56
N ASP A 212 17.86 4.64 4.23
CA ASP A 212 19.20 5.08 3.84
C ASP A 212 20.27 4.05 4.23
N ILE A 213 20.18 2.86 3.61
CA ILE A 213 21.09 1.74 3.82
C ILE A 213 21.52 1.16 2.48
N CYS A 214 22.67 0.50 2.49
CA CYS A 214 23.16 -0.21 1.31
C CYS A 214 22.37 -1.49 1.09
N LEU A 215 22.38 -1.99 -0.14
CA LEU A 215 21.97 -3.36 -0.42
C LEU A 215 22.93 -4.37 0.23
N THR A 216 24.24 -4.09 0.13
CA THR A 216 25.30 -5.03 0.53
C THR A 216 25.66 -4.91 2.02
N PRO A 217 25.90 -6.02 2.73
CA PRO A 217 26.37 -6.02 4.12
C PRO A 217 27.78 -5.42 4.27
N ASP A 218 28.59 -5.48 3.21
CA ASP A 218 29.97 -5.00 3.19
C ASP A 218 30.07 -3.47 3.30
N CYS A 219 28.96 -2.75 3.12
CA CYS A 219 28.89 -1.30 3.21
C CYS A 219 29.16 -0.77 4.62
N TYR A 220 28.65 -1.47 5.63
CA TYR A 220 28.76 -1.09 7.03
C TYR A 220 28.95 -2.36 7.87
N PRO A 221 30.14 -2.60 8.44
CA PRO A 221 30.41 -3.80 9.24
C PRO A 221 29.48 -3.95 10.46
N ASP A 222 29.00 -2.81 10.97
CA ASP A 222 28.22 -2.68 12.18
C ASP A 222 26.73 -2.39 11.94
N LYS A 223 26.25 -2.28 10.70
CA LYS A 223 24.83 -2.11 10.39
C LYS A 223 24.30 -3.26 9.54
N TYR A 224 23.00 -3.51 9.60
CA TYR A 224 22.38 -4.44 8.67
C TYR A 224 22.08 -3.75 7.35
N ALA A 225 22.32 -4.47 6.26
CA ALA A 225 21.99 -4.01 4.92
C ALA A 225 20.53 -4.30 4.55
N MET A 226 20.04 -3.71 3.46
CA MET A 226 18.66 -3.91 2.98
C MET A 226 18.36 -5.39 2.76
N MET A 227 19.29 -6.16 2.21
CA MET A 227 19.07 -7.59 1.97
C MET A 227 18.81 -8.40 3.26
N GLU A 228 19.23 -7.88 4.41
CA GLU A 228 18.96 -8.47 5.72
C GLU A 228 17.74 -7.81 6.38
N GLN A 229 17.64 -6.49 6.34
CA GLN A 229 16.56 -5.72 6.97
C GLN A 229 15.21 -5.92 6.31
N TYR A 230 15.16 -6.26 5.02
CA TYR A 230 13.94 -6.48 4.26
C TYR A 230 13.01 -7.51 4.92
N PHE A 231 13.52 -8.48 5.67
CA PHE A 231 12.71 -9.51 6.33
C PHE A 231 12.22 -9.12 7.73
N TYR A 232 12.53 -7.92 8.21
CA TYR A 232 12.12 -7.45 9.53
C TYR A 232 10.88 -6.57 9.49
N PHE A 233 10.09 -6.66 10.56
CA PHE A 233 8.88 -5.87 10.70
C PHE A 233 9.20 -4.37 10.79
N HIS A 234 10.26 -3.99 11.49
CA HIS A 234 10.76 -2.62 11.56
C HIS A 234 12.12 -2.50 10.87
N TYR A 235 12.36 -1.38 10.21
CA TYR A 235 13.70 -0.88 9.93
C TYR A 235 14.40 -0.53 11.25
N PHE A 236 15.71 -0.68 11.31
CA PHE A 236 16.50 -0.27 12.46
C PHE A 236 17.87 0.23 12.02
N ASP A 237 18.22 1.44 12.48
CA ASP A 237 19.51 2.09 12.22
C ASP A 237 20.60 1.69 13.24
N GLY A 238 20.28 0.74 14.13
CA GLY A 238 21.12 0.36 15.27
C GLY A 238 22.31 -0.53 14.90
N VAL A 239 23.32 -0.50 15.79
CA VAL A 239 24.48 -1.41 15.74
C VAL A 239 23.99 -2.85 15.72
N ARG A 240 24.53 -3.64 14.80
CA ARG A 240 24.29 -5.07 14.64
C ARG A 240 24.44 -5.76 16.00
N PRO A 241 23.35 -6.32 16.59
CA PRO A 241 23.37 -7.10 17.82
C PRO A 241 24.58 -8.01 17.89
N LYS A 242 25.43 -7.82 18.90
CA LYS A 242 26.52 -8.77 19.15
C LYS A 242 25.87 -9.99 19.81
N ARG A 243 25.75 -11.08 19.04
CA ARG A 243 25.26 -12.43 19.40
C ARG A 243 24.59 -12.55 20.80
N GLY A 244 23.28 -12.79 20.80
CA GLY A 244 22.59 -13.52 21.88
C GLY A 244 22.12 -12.72 23.09
N VAL A 245 22.46 -11.43 23.22
CA VAL A 245 22.07 -10.61 24.37
C VAL A 245 21.15 -9.44 24.00
N ASP A 246 21.31 -8.87 22.80
CA ASP A 246 20.46 -7.75 22.36
C ASP A 246 19.13 -8.24 21.76
N PRO A 247 18.00 -7.57 22.06
CA PRO A 247 16.70 -7.91 21.50
C PRO A 247 16.76 -7.76 19.97
N LYS A 248 16.62 -8.88 19.26
CA LYS A 248 16.51 -8.86 17.81
C LYS A 248 15.18 -8.21 17.41
N PRO A 249 15.16 -7.38 16.36
CA PRO A 249 13.90 -6.90 15.81
C PRO A 249 13.03 -8.07 15.37
N ALA A 250 11.71 -7.92 15.48
CA ALA A 250 10.78 -8.96 15.10
C ALA A 250 10.84 -9.19 13.59
N PHE A 251 10.91 -10.46 13.17
CA PHE A 251 10.74 -10.81 11.76
C PHE A 251 9.33 -10.43 11.29
N PHE A 252 9.25 -9.95 10.05
CA PHE A 252 7.97 -9.80 9.39
C PHE A 252 7.46 -11.18 8.98
N GLN A 253 6.20 -11.44 9.30
CA GLN A 253 5.56 -12.68 8.89
C GLN A 253 4.91 -12.47 7.53
N PHE A 254 5.56 -13.01 6.51
CA PHE A 254 5.03 -13.10 5.16
C PHE A 254 3.97 -14.20 5.05
N ASP A 255 3.14 -14.17 4.00
CA ASP A 255 2.01 -15.05 3.70
C ASP A 255 1.03 -15.22 4.87
N ARG A 256 0.87 -14.17 5.68
CA ARG A 256 0.06 -14.22 6.90
C ARG A 256 -1.42 -14.23 6.55
N GLN A 257 -2.08 -15.34 6.85
CA GLN A 257 -3.54 -15.40 6.91
C GLN A 257 -4.04 -14.95 8.29
N ASP A 258 -4.52 -13.71 8.40
CA ASP A 258 -5.22 -13.20 9.59
C ASP A 258 -6.56 -12.59 9.18
N ALA A 259 -7.66 -13.23 9.55
CA ALA A 259 -9.01 -12.77 9.20
C ALA A 259 -9.34 -11.37 9.74
N PHE A 260 -8.61 -10.88 10.74
CA PHE A 260 -8.82 -9.58 11.37
C PHE A 260 -7.77 -8.54 10.98
N LEU A 261 -6.75 -8.96 10.23
CA LEU A 261 -5.75 -8.12 9.60
C LEU A 261 -5.41 -8.79 8.26
N PRO A 262 -6.33 -8.75 7.27
CA PRO A 262 -6.04 -9.29 5.95
C PRO A 262 -4.95 -8.44 5.32
N LEU A 263 -3.69 -8.82 5.57
CA LEU A 263 -2.54 -8.26 4.87
C LEU A 263 -2.60 -8.83 3.48
N ASN A 264 -3.14 -8.04 2.56
CA ASN A 264 -3.08 -8.37 1.16
C ASN A 264 -1.68 -8.04 0.67
N GLU A 265 -0.97 -9.07 0.25
CA GLU A 265 0.41 -9.00 -0.20
C GLU A 265 0.56 -8.21 -1.52
N PRO A 266 1.74 -7.63 -1.79
CA PRO A 266 2.02 -7.05 -3.09
C PRO A 266 2.02 -8.13 -4.18
N GLN A 267 1.37 -7.86 -5.30
CA GLN A 267 1.48 -8.71 -6.51
C GLN A 267 2.76 -8.41 -7.28
N VAL A 268 3.29 -7.19 -7.15
CA VAL A 268 4.47 -6.72 -7.87
C VAL A 268 5.41 -6.00 -6.91
N ILE A 269 6.72 -6.24 -7.08
CA ILE A 269 7.77 -5.47 -6.40
C ILE A 269 8.51 -4.61 -7.43
N VAL A 270 8.83 -3.38 -7.06
CA VAL A 270 9.73 -2.50 -7.81
C VAL A 270 10.97 -2.23 -6.96
N VAL A 271 12.14 -2.68 -7.43
CA VAL A 271 13.43 -2.53 -6.76
C VAL A 271 14.22 -1.40 -7.40
N ASP A 272 14.47 -0.32 -6.65
CA ASP A 272 15.33 0.80 -7.02
C ASP A 272 16.45 0.98 -5.98
N ILE A 273 17.49 0.15 -6.06
CA ILE A 273 18.57 0.12 -5.06
C ILE A 273 19.97 0.21 -5.67
N GLY A 274 20.91 0.76 -4.92
CA GLY A 274 22.34 0.80 -5.23
C GLY A 274 22.96 2.20 -5.20
N ASP A 275 22.18 3.24 -4.92
CA ASP A 275 22.70 4.61 -4.89
C ASP A 275 23.66 4.80 -3.71
N VAL A 276 23.30 4.29 -2.53
CA VAL A 276 24.15 4.34 -1.32
C VAL A 276 25.37 3.43 -1.46
N ASP A 277 25.20 2.22 -2.01
CA ASP A 277 26.30 1.27 -2.28
C ASP A 277 27.40 1.90 -3.16
N MET A 278 26.98 2.66 -4.18
CA MET A 278 27.89 3.37 -5.08
C MET A 278 28.65 4.48 -4.36
N GLN A 279 27.97 5.24 -3.49
CA GLN A 279 28.62 6.28 -2.67
C GLN A 279 29.67 5.70 -1.71
N LYS A 280 29.49 4.43 -1.31
CA LYS A 280 30.43 3.71 -0.45
C LYS A 280 31.47 2.90 -1.21
N ASN A 281 31.53 3.04 -2.54
CA ASN A 281 32.51 2.38 -3.41
C ASN A 281 32.48 0.84 -3.30
N ILE A 282 31.30 0.25 -3.12
CA ILE A 282 31.15 -1.21 -3.21
C ILE A 282 31.50 -1.65 -4.63
N ASP A 283 32.32 -2.69 -4.76
CA ASP A 283 32.74 -3.16 -6.08
C ASP A 283 31.58 -3.82 -6.85
N LEU A 284 31.70 -3.81 -8.18
CA LEU A 284 30.64 -4.28 -9.09
C LEU A 284 30.29 -5.77 -8.87
N ALA A 285 31.28 -6.61 -8.51
CA ALA A 285 31.08 -8.04 -8.37
C ALA A 285 30.31 -8.36 -7.08
N SER A 286 30.69 -7.74 -5.96
CA SER A 286 30.00 -7.88 -4.67
C SER A 286 28.56 -7.38 -4.76
N PHE A 287 28.33 -6.19 -5.33
CA PHE A 287 26.97 -5.69 -5.54
C PHE A 287 26.13 -6.62 -6.41
N GLY A 288 26.66 -7.11 -7.53
CA GLY A 288 25.94 -8.02 -8.41
C GLY A 288 25.59 -9.36 -7.74
N ALA A 289 26.51 -9.91 -6.96
CA ALA A 289 26.29 -11.16 -6.22
C ALA A 289 25.21 -10.99 -5.14
N ASP A 290 25.26 -9.90 -4.38
CA ASP A 290 24.28 -9.61 -3.33
C ASP A 290 22.92 -9.24 -3.88
N LEU A 291 22.85 -8.50 -5.00
CA LEU A 291 21.59 -8.23 -5.69
C LEU A 291 20.94 -9.50 -6.20
N LYS A 292 21.71 -10.38 -6.84
CA LYS A 292 21.21 -11.68 -7.28
C LYS A 292 20.63 -12.48 -6.10
N LYS A 293 21.40 -12.56 -5.01
CA LYS A 293 20.98 -13.27 -3.81
C LYS A 293 19.73 -12.65 -3.21
N PHE A 294 19.65 -11.33 -3.13
CA PHE A 294 18.51 -10.60 -2.59
C PHE A 294 17.23 -10.86 -3.39
N LEU A 295 17.28 -10.69 -4.72
CA LEU A 295 16.15 -10.94 -5.61
C LEU A 295 15.66 -12.39 -5.53
N ALA A 296 16.59 -13.35 -5.55
CA ALA A 296 16.26 -14.76 -5.39
C ALA A 296 15.64 -15.05 -4.00
N THR A 297 16.13 -14.41 -2.94
CA THR A 297 15.60 -14.60 -1.58
C THR A 297 14.19 -14.03 -1.46
N ILE A 298 13.88 -12.88 -2.06
CA ILE A 298 12.50 -12.35 -2.10
C ILE A 298 11.54 -13.38 -2.71
N MET A 299 11.90 -13.93 -3.87
CA MET A 299 11.04 -14.89 -4.57
C MET A 299 10.80 -16.21 -3.81
N VAL A 300 11.75 -16.61 -2.96
CA VAL A 300 11.70 -17.90 -2.27
C VAL A 300 11.18 -17.77 -0.84
N GLN A 301 11.43 -16.65 -0.16
CA GLN A 301 11.18 -16.50 1.27
C GLN A 301 10.19 -15.40 1.64
N ALA A 302 9.95 -14.43 0.75
CA ALA A 302 9.08 -13.30 1.05
C ALA A 302 7.67 -13.47 0.48
N TYR A 303 7.51 -13.72 -0.82
CA TYR A 303 6.18 -13.77 -1.41
C TYR A 303 6.11 -14.92 -2.42
N HIS A 304 5.43 -16.00 -2.06
CA HIS A 304 5.32 -17.18 -2.93
C HIS A 304 4.51 -16.88 -4.20
N ASP A 305 3.49 -16.04 -4.07
CA ASP A 305 2.53 -15.69 -5.13
C ASP A 305 2.81 -14.35 -5.81
N ILE A 306 4.05 -13.84 -5.71
CA ILE A 306 4.43 -12.63 -6.44
C ILE A 306 4.40 -12.88 -7.95
N ASN A 307 3.70 -12.00 -8.67
CA ASN A 307 3.59 -12.08 -10.12
C ASN A 307 4.89 -11.64 -10.78
N HIS A 308 5.45 -10.50 -10.35
CA HIS A 308 6.60 -9.89 -11.03
C HIS A 308 7.47 -9.01 -10.12
N ILE A 309 8.76 -8.94 -10.43
CA ILE A 309 9.73 -8.02 -9.84
C ILE A 309 10.35 -7.17 -10.96
N PHE A 310 10.15 -5.87 -10.89
CA PHE A 310 10.85 -4.92 -11.76
C PHE A 310 12.07 -4.37 -11.06
N VAL A 311 13.24 -4.45 -11.70
CA VAL A 311 14.49 -3.90 -11.15
C VAL A 311 14.88 -2.70 -11.97
N LEU A 312 14.91 -1.53 -11.35
CA LEU A 312 15.18 -0.29 -12.06
C LEU A 312 16.69 -0.10 -12.28
N VAL A 313 17.07 0.09 -13.54
CA VAL A 313 18.47 0.24 -13.98
C VAL A 313 18.73 1.70 -14.34
N LYS A 314 19.62 2.35 -13.57
CA LYS A 314 20.04 3.74 -13.79
C LYS A 314 21.38 3.79 -14.54
N PRO A 315 21.53 4.70 -15.53
CA PRO A 315 22.83 4.94 -16.14
C PRO A 315 23.86 5.36 -15.08
N GLY A 316 25.03 4.73 -15.12
CA GLY A 316 26.12 4.98 -14.17
C GLY A 316 26.00 4.26 -12.82
N ARG A 317 24.87 3.59 -12.52
CA ARG A 317 24.67 2.86 -11.26
C ARG A 317 24.62 1.35 -11.49
N TYR A 318 25.75 0.68 -11.30
CA TYR A 318 25.89 -0.78 -11.36
C TYR A 318 25.26 -1.45 -12.60
N GLU A 319 25.06 -0.74 -13.71
CA GLU A 319 24.22 -1.20 -14.85
C GLU A 319 24.55 -2.63 -15.31
N LYS A 320 25.83 -2.90 -15.60
CA LYS A 320 26.30 -4.22 -16.05
C LYS A 320 26.12 -5.30 -14.98
N ALA A 321 26.39 -4.95 -13.71
CA ALA A 321 26.25 -5.88 -12.59
C ALA A 321 24.77 -6.23 -12.35
N THR A 322 23.87 -5.25 -12.47
CA THR A 322 22.41 -5.46 -12.35
C THR A 322 21.87 -6.36 -13.45
N TYR A 323 22.21 -6.11 -14.71
CA TYR A 323 21.77 -6.98 -15.83
C TYR A 323 22.26 -8.42 -15.63
N ARG A 324 23.55 -8.59 -15.34
CA ARG A 324 24.14 -9.92 -15.09
C ARG A 324 23.49 -10.63 -13.91
N ALA A 325 23.24 -9.93 -12.81
CA ALA A 325 22.58 -10.49 -11.63
C ALA A 325 21.19 -11.05 -11.97
N ILE A 326 20.44 -10.37 -12.83
CA ILE A 326 19.10 -10.80 -13.27
C ILE A 326 19.20 -11.95 -14.28
N GLU A 327 20.11 -11.89 -15.24
CA GLU A 327 20.36 -12.97 -16.23
C GLU A 327 20.74 -14.30 -15.59
N GLU A 328 21.46 -14.25 -14.47
CA GLU A 328 21.86 -15.45 -13.72
C GLU A 328 20.72 -16.05 -12.87
N ILE A 329 19.57 -15.39 -12.75
CA ILE A 329 18.38 -15.93 -12.09
C ILE A 329 17.49 -16.59 -13.16
N PRO A 330 17.22 -17.90 -13.09
CA PRO A 330 16.39 -18.60 -14.07
C PRO A 330 14.90 -18.32 -13.84
N SER A 331 14.46 -17.07 -13.98
CA SER A 331 13.06 -16.68 -13.86
C SER A 331 12.67 -15.56 -14.83
N SER A 332 11.55 -15.75 -15.54
CA SER A 332 10.91 -14.70 -16.35
C SER A 332 10.16 -13.66 -15.52
N ARG A 333 10.01 -13.88 -14.21
CA ARG A 333 9.30 -12.97 -13.29
C ARG A 333 10.15 -11.78 -12.85
N ILE A 334 11.41 -11.69 -13.27
CA ILE A 334 12.27 -10.54 -12.98
C ILE A 334 12.58 -9.81 -14.28
N THR A 335 12.36 -8.49 -14.31
CA THR A 335 12.64 -7.68 -15.50
C THR A 335 13.45 -6.43 -15.16
N PRO A 336 14.60 -6.22 -15.83
CA PRO A 336 15.31 -4.96 -15.72
C PRO A 336 14.57 -3.87 -16.52
N VAL A 337 14.38 -2.71 -15.89
CA VAL A 337 13.72 -1.56 -16.49
C VAL A 337 14.70 -0.39 -16.51
N TYR A 338 15.13 0.00 -17.70
CA TYR A 338 16.04 1.13 -17.84
C TYR A 338 15.28 2.45 -17.66
N TYR A 339 15.85 3.37 -16.87
CA TYR A 339 15.33 4.73 -16.79
C TYR A 339 16.45 5.76 -16.72
N GLY A 340 16.44 6.72 -17.65
CA GLY A 340 17.45 7.77 -17.72
C GLY A 340 17.16 8.98 -16.85
N LYS A 341 15.88 9.33 -16.64
CA LYS A 341 15.46 10.47 -15.81
C LYS A 341 14.10 10.18 -15.17
N GLN A 342 14.00 10.36 -13.86
CA GLN A 342 12.72 10.27 -13.17
C GLN A 342 11.90 11.52 -13.48
N THR A 343 10.78 11.34 -14.17
CA THR A 343 9.78 12.39 -14.38
C THR A 343 8.41 11.83 -14.00
N PRO A 344 7.45 12.67 -13.60
CA PRO A 344 6.08 12.21 -13.32
C PRO A 344 5.48 11.40 -14.48
N ASP A 345 5.70 11.86 -15.73
CA ASP A 345 5.21 11.17 -16.92
C ASP A 345 5.87 9.80 -17.13
N TRP A 346 7.18 9.69 -16.88
CA TRP A 346 7.87 8.40 -16.97
C TRP A 346 7.32 7.41 -15.95
N TRP A 347 7.19 7.84 -14.68
CA TRP A 347 6.65 7.00 -13.61
C TRP A 347 5.21 6.59 -13.91
N LYS A 348 4.36 7.53 -14.32
CA LYS A 348 2.97 7.23 -14.69
C LYS A 348 2.92 6.21 -15.82
N GLY A 349 3.71 6.41 -16.87
CA GLY A 349 3.76 5.48 -17.98
C GLY A 349 4.29 4.09 -17.59
N PHE A 350 5.33 4.04 -16.75
CA PHE A 350 5.92 2.79 -16.28
C PHE A 350 4.90 1.99 -15.47
N MET A 351 4.21 2.66 -14.54
CA MET A 351 3.15 2.08 -13.74
C MET A 351 2.02 1.53 -14.61
N CYS A 352 1.52 2.35 -15.53
CA CYS A 352 0.38 2.02 -16.38
C CYS A 352 0.68 0.92 -17.42
N SER A 353 1.89 0.89 -17.97
CA SER A 353 2.25 -0.01 -19.07
C SER A 353 2.81 -1.34 -18.58
N ASN A 354 3.39 -1.39 -17.38
CA ASN A 354 4.12 -2.56 -16.88
C ASN A 354 3.63 -3.00 -15.50
N VAL A 355 3.73 -2.12 -14.49
CA VAL A 355 3.54 -2.50 -13.08
C VAL A 355 2.11 -2.93 -12.79
N ILE A 356 1.12 -2.08 -13.12
CA ILE A 356 -0.28 -2.37 -12.84
C ILE A 356 -0.76 -3.58 -13.66
N PRO A 357 -0.51 -3.68 -14.98
CA PRO A 357 -0.89 -4.87 -15.75
C PRO A 357 -0.28 -6.17 -15.20
N ALA A 358 0.97 -6.15 -14.74
CA ALA A 358 1.64 -7.30 -14.14
C ALA A 358 0.97 -7.79 -12.84
N THR A 359 0.15 -6.97 -12.17
CA THR A 359 -0.63 -7.43 -11.01
C THR A 359 -1.75 -8.41 -11.37
N GLY A 360 -2.16 -8.49 -12.64
CA GLY A 360 -3.25 -9.36 -13.09
C GLY A 360 -4.63 -8.98 -12.54
N LYS A 361 -4.75 -7.86 -11.83
CA LYS A 361 -6.01 -7.39 -11.24
C LYS A 361 -6.86 -6.62 -12.27
N PRO A 362 -8.19 -6.77 -12.25
CA PRO A 362 -9.09 -5.95 -13.05
C PRO A 362 -9.16 -4.54 -12.45
N PHE A 363 -8.30 -3.64 -12.94
CA PHE A 363 -8.24 -2.25 -12.53
C PHE A 363 -8.73 -1.37 -13.70
N PRO A 364 -9.32 -0.18 -13.48
CA PRO A 364 -9.80 0.66 -14.58
C PRO A 364 -8.62 1.36 -15.30
N TYR A 365 -7.82 0.57 -16.01
CA TYR A 365 -6.61 0.99 -16.72
C TYR A 365 -6.89 2.17 -17.65
N ASP A 366 -7.93 2.06 -18.46
CA ASP A 366 -8.20 3.02 -19.54
C ASP A 366 -8.55 4.42 -19.03
N SER A 367 -9.23 4.52 -17.88
CA SER A 367 -9.65 5.83 -17.32
C SER A 367 -8.53 6.54 -16.56
N LEU A 368 -7.64 5.80 -15.87
CA LEU A 368 -6.59 6.38 -15.03
C LEU A 368 -5.28 6.63 -15.79
N CYS A 369 -4.95 5.73 -16.71
CA CYS A 369 -3.72 5.80 -17.49
C CYS A 369 -3.86 6.65 -18.75
N GLY A 370 -5.09 6.84 -19.26
CA GLY A 370 -5.38 7.56 -20.49
C GLY A 370 -4.75 6.90 -21.73
N ASN A 371 -5.15 7.35 -22.93
CA ASN A 371 -4.69 6.80 -24.22
C ASN A 371 -3.24 7.19 -24.60
N LYS A 372 -2.35 7.44 -23.62
CA LYS A 372 -0.95 7.73 -23.93
C LYS A 372 -0.16 6.43 -23.97
N SER A 373 0.31 6.05 -25.17
CA SER A 373 1.29 5.00 -25.34
C SER A 373 2.63 5.47 -24.80
N PHE A 374 3.20 4.77 -23.83
CA PHE A 374 4.54 5.03 -23.35
C PHE A 374 5.47 3.92 -23.86
N THR A 375 6.56 4.31 -24.52
CA THR A 375 7.58 3.37 -24.98
C THR A 375 8.67 3.28 -23.93
N PHE A 376 8.93 2.06 -23.45
CA PHE A 376 10.06 1.78 -22.56
C PHE A 376 11.02 0.80 -23.23
N SER A 377 12.31 1.03 -23.02
CA SER A 377 13.34 0.10 -23.43
C SER A 377 13.57 -0.90 -22.30
N THR A 378 13.13 -2.14 -22.50
CA THR A 378 13.66 -3.26 -21.73
C THR A 378 14.81 -3.85 -22.55
N LYS A 379 16.04 -3.82 -22.02
CA LYS A 379 17.09 -4.66 -22.60
C LYS A 379 16.75 -6.09 -22.19
N GLY A 380 16.35 -6.92 -23.15
CA GLY A 380 16.04 -8.31 -22.90
C GLY A 380 17.29 -9.05 -22.41
N VAL A 381 17.04 -10.06 -21.58
CA VAL A 381 17.98 -10.94 -20.87
C VAL A 381 18.87 -11.78 -21.83
N LEU A 382 18.82 -11.53 -23.14
CA LEU A 382 19.56 -12.24 -24.18
C LEU A 382 20.15 -11.31 -25.25
N GLY A 383 20.37 -10.02 -24.94
CA GLY A 383 20.96 -9.06 -25.89
C GLY A 383 20.01 -8.52 -26.96
N HIS A 384 18.72 -8.86 -26.90
CA HIS A 384 17.67 -8.26 -27.72
C HIS A 384 16.94 -7.17 -26.96
N SER A 385 16.97 -5.93 -27.46
CA SER A 385 16.13 -4.84 -26.95
C SER A 385 14.66 -5.17 -27.24
N ASN A 386 13.89 -5.50 -26.22
CA ASN A 386 12.45 -5.65 -26.36
C ASN A 386 11.81 -4.29 -26.08
N VAL A 387 11.29 -3.66 -27.12
CA VAL A 387 10.44 -2.47 -26.98
C VAL A 387 9.02 -2.96 -26.74
N TRP A 388 8.51 -2.71 -25.53
CA TRP A 388 7.12 -2.97 -25.19
C TRP A 388 6.28 -1.76 -25.59
N ILE A 389 5.37 -1.95 -26.54
CA ILE A 389 4.40 -0.94 -26.95
C ILE A 389 3.02 -1.45 -26.55
N MET A 390 2.39 -0.78 -25.59
CA MET A 390 0.98 -0.98 -25.30
C MET A 390 0.16 -0.08 -26.23
N LEU A 391 -0.46 -0.69 -27.23
CA LEU A 391 -1.60 -0.14 -27.96
C LEU A 391 -2.83 -0.90 -27.46
N ALA A 392 -3.84 -0.18 -26.98
CA ALA A 392 -5.13 -0.67 -26.49
C ALA A 392 -5.41 -2.17 -26.78
N GLY A 393 -5.13 -3.03 -25.79
CA GLY A 393 -5.46 -4.47 -25.83
C GLY A 393 -4.55 -5.36 -26.69
N ILE A 394 -3.42 -4.87 -27.19
CA ILE A 394 -2.43 -5.67 -27.94
C ILE A 394 -1.06 -5.54 -27.27
N ILE A 395 -0.56 -6.66 -26.74
CA ILE A 395 0.84 -6.81 -26.36
C ILE A 395 1.62 -7.09 -27.66
N ALA A 396 2.29 -6.08 -28.19
CA ALA A 396 3.21 -6.27 -29.32
C ALA A 396 4.63 -6.47 -28.78
N ILE A 397 5.16 -7.70 -28.92
CA ILE A 397 6.57 -8.00 -28.70
C ILE A 397 7.29 -7.69 -30.02
N SER A 398 8.10 -6.64 -30.04
CA SER A 398 8.97 -6.35 -31.20
C SER A 398 10.18 -7.29 -31.20
N GLY A 399 9.93 -8.54 -31.59
CA GLY A 399 10.92 -9.61 -31.59
C GLY A 399 10.35 -10.92 -32.11
N GLY A 400 9.65 -10.87 -33.25
CA GLY A 400 9.11 -12.04 -33.94
C GLY A 400 7.60 -11.95 -34.19
N GLY A 401 7.22 -11.72 -35.46
CA GLY A 401 5.88 -11.99 -36.00
C GLY A 401 4.71 -11.17 -35.41
N PHE A 402 4.15 -10.26 -36.20
CA PHE A 402 2.88 -9.61 -35.88
C PHE A 402 1.73 -10.64 -35.91
N TYR A 403 1.09 -10.90 -34.77
CA TYR A 403 -0.21 -11.57 -34.73
C TYR A 403 -1.32 -10.51 -34.65
N PHE A 404 -2.05 -10.32 -35.75
CA PHE A 404 -3.26 -9.49 -35.75
C PHE A 404 -4.43 -10.29 -35.16
N LEU A 405 -4.89 -9.92 -33.96
CA LEU A 405 -6.14 -10.42 -33.42
C LEU A 405 -7.29 -9.50 -33.84
N LYS A 406 -8.00 -9.87 -34.92
CA LYS A 406 -9.25 -9.20 -35.32
C LYS A 406 -10.44 -9.95 -34.75
N LYS A 407 -11.18 -9.33 -33.82
CA LYS A 407 -12.43 -9.88 -33.27
C LYS A 407 -13.54 -9.81 -34.32
N ARG A 408 -13.98 -10.96 -34.84
CA ARG A 408 -15.34 -11.16 -35.38
C ARG A 408 -15.80 -12.58 -35.11
N GLY A 409 -16.88 -12.68 -34.31
CA GLY A 409 -17.74 -13.84 -34.08
C GLY A 409 -17.16 -15.25 -34.20
N GLY A 410 -16.88 -15.88 -33.06
CA GLY A 410 -16.95 -17.34 -32.86
C GLY A 410 -15.99 -18.23 -33.66
N ILE A 411 -15.14 -18.97 -32.92
CA ILE A 411 -14.23 -20.06 -33.34
C ILE A 411 -12.83 -19.59 -33.80
N TYR A 412 -11.81 -20.06 -33.07
CA TYR A 412 -10.39 -19.85 -33.36
C TYR A 412 -9.90 -20.88 -34.37
N GLN A 413 -9.40 -20.45 -35.53
CA GLN A 413 -8.53 -21.27 -36.37
C GLN A 413 -7.29 -20.45 -36.74
N GLY A 414 -6.13 -20.92 -36.32
CA GLY A 414 -4.84 -20.37 -36.75
C GLY A 414 -4.49 -20.89 -38.14
N LEU A 415 -4.16 -19.99 -39.06
CA LEU A 415 -3.55 -20.34 -40.34
C LEU A 415 -2.09 -19.84 -40.36
N PRO A 416 -1.11 -20.70 -40.71
CA PRO A 416 0.28 -20.28 -40.87
C PRO A 416 0.44 -19.53 -42.19
N VAL A 417 1.11 -18.37 -42.17
CA VAL A 417 1.54 -17.69 -43.39
C VAL A 417 2.95 -18.17 -43.72
N THR A 418 3.07 -18.90 -44.82
CA THR A 418 4.35 -19.30 -45.45
C THR A 418 5.18 -18.08 -45.80
N VAL A 419 6.44 -18.08 -45.35
CA VAL A 419 7.48 -17.10 -45.70
C VAL A 419 7.91 -17.36 -47.15
N LYS A 420 7.75 -16.35 -48.03
CA LYS A 420 8.53 -16.30 -49.28
C LYS A 420 9.87 -15.63 -48.96
N GLN A 421 10.95 -16.40 -49.07
CA GLN A 421 12.29 -15.86 -49.22
C GLN A 421 12.44 -15.36 -50.66
N GLU A 422 12.81 -14.10 -50.84
CA GLU A 422 13.40 -13.61 -52.08
C GLU A 422 14.87 -13.29 -51.83
N GLN A 423 15.66 -13.64 -52.85
CA GLN A 423 17.12 -13.71 -52.91
C GLN A 423 17.80 -12.34 -52.88
#